data_AF-A0A7S9WVX0-F1
#
_entry.id   AF-A0A7S9WVX0-F1
#
_cell.length_a   1.000
_cell.length_b   1.000
_cell.length_c   1.000
_cell.angle_alpha   90.00
_cell.angle_beta   90.00
_cell.angle_gamma   90.00
#
_symmetry.space_group_name_H-M   'P 1'
#
loop_
_entity.id
_entity.type
_entity.pdbx_description
1 polymer ?
#
loop_
_entity_poly.entity_id
_entity_poly.type
_entity_poly.pdbx_seq_one_letter_code
_entity_poly.pdbx_strand_id
1 'polypeptide(L)'
;MINALGSYPLNLEQNIKTSTKASTNQTSSLVLGYKVDKDGYFTDEFNKQAGIPSGYKIHSSTLESLVRIETQPDYMQRAFDSIDILKTVNNAYKILSQVVGEDTLNSKDSFSLDEIRNFPQGFSYNRQSMQVTKIHNSIHEFGSAAADFNGKESNKQMISTLFFNPSFNGGDGRQPLKPTTDIFNNNNGGKENTVIGVFMDPHGEKYTNKDGSITKGGLIAAVINNNLDVREGETTAQGKREGYDKSVDSKEFNRAFELFDLMGEMKFGPGFINATDNDIAGMPKYMQDYIRSKRDFVYIDLQSGFVSTPEDRRRGYEEDELSFKKMMEHNLKMLKLLFGEIDKDGKKSKDFMDSFLRFSMPPLNLVKELNENPAGKYLVDMLGIKRDVDIKA
;
A
#
# COMPACT_ATOMS: atom_id res chain seq x y z
N MET A 1 10.43 -20.03 -28.89
CA MET A 1 9.32 -19.45 -29.67
C MET A 1 8.21 -19.13 -28.71
N ILE A 2 7.91 -17.84 -28.53
CA ILE A 2 6.91 -17.34 -27.58
C ILE A 2 5.57 -17.38 -28.30
N ASN A 3 4.67 -18.27 -27.89
CA ASN A 3 3.29 -18.23 -28.35
C ASN A 3 2.52 -17.20 -27.52
N ALA A 4 2.04 -16.18 -28.20
CA ALA A 4 1.03 -15.26 -27.73
C ALA A 4 -0.23 -16.02 -27.34
N LEU A 5 -0.74 -15.80 -26.14
CA LEU A 5 -2.05 -16.26 -25.70
C LEU A 5 -2.89 -15.05 -25.29
N GLY A 6 -3.85 -14.74 -26.16
CA GLY A 6 -5.23 -14.41 -25.80
C GLY A 6 -5.46 -13.13 -24.99
N SER A 7 -5.72 -12.04 -25.70
CA SER A 7 -6.38 -10.83 -25.20
C SER A 7 -7.76 -11.19 -24.61
N TYR A 8 -7.96 -10.96 -23.31
CA TYR A 8 -9.30 -10.88 -22.74
C TYR A 8 -9.81 -9.42 -22.85
N PRO A 9 -10.97 -9.17 -23.48
CA PRO A 9 -11.53 -7.82 -23.54
C PRO A 9 -12.15 -7.45 -22.19
N LEU A 10 -11.46 -6.61 -21.41
CA LEU A 10 -12.01 -5.96 -20.23
C LEU A 10 -12.99 -4.85 -20.68
N ASN A 11 -14.26 -5.02 -20.35
CA ASN A 11 -15.31 -4.05 -20.60
C ASN A 11 -15.22 -2.92 -19.55
N LEU A 12 -14.40 -1.89 -19.83
CA LEU A 12 -14.27 -0.68 -19.01
C LEU A 12 -15.37 0.33 -19.34
N GLU A 13 -16.61 0.04 -18.96
CA GLU A 13 -17.61 1.09 -18.80
C GLU A 13 -18.49 0.76 -17.60
N GLN A 14 -18.20 1.38 -16.45
CA GLN A 14 -19.19 1.94 -15.50
C GLN A 14 -18.50 2.31 -14.17
N ASN A 15 -18.18 3.60 -14.02
CA ASN A 15 -18.54 4.43 -12.86
C ASN A 15 -17.74 5.75 -12.88
N ILE A 16 -18.15 6.67 -13.76
CA ILE A 16 -17.79 8.09 -13.62
C ILE A 16 -19.11 8.87 -13.61
N LYS A 17 -19.57 9.29 -12.42
CA LYS A 17 -20.61 10.31 -12.31
C LYS A 17 -19.95 11.68 -12.50
N THR A 18 -19.98 12.21 -13.73
CA THR A 18 -19.68 13.61 -14.01
C THR A 18 -20.88 14.28 -14.67
N SER A 19 -21.38 15.35 -14.02
CA SER A 19 -22.44 16.21 -14.53
C SER A 19 -21.85 17.18 -15.54
N THR A 20 -22.20 17.06 -16.82
CA THR A 20 -21.76 17.97 -17.89
C THR A 20 -22.84 19.01 -18.23
N LYS A 21 -22.50 20.30 -18.08
CA LYS A 21 -23.10 21.38 -18.85
C LYS A 21 -21.99 22.15 -19.53
N ALA A 22 -22.00 22.12 -20.86
CA ALA A 22 -21.04 22.79 -21.72
C ALA A 22 -21.42 24.26 -21.94
N SER A 23 -20.42 25.15 -21.88
CA SER A 23 -20.46 26.48 -22.51
C SER A 23 -19.03 26.98 -22.77
N THR A 24 -18.70 26.97 -24.06
CA THR A 24 -17.71 27.73 -24.86
C THR A 24 -16.62 28.60 -24.21
N ASN A 25 -15.40 28.35 -24.71
CA ASN A 25 -14.17 29.16 -24.72
C ASN A 25 -13.34 29.29 -23.43
N GLN A 26 -12.63 28.21 -23.07
CA GLN A 26 -11.24 28.25 -22.57
C GLN A 26 -10.54 26.90 -22.84
N THR A 27 -9.34 26.96 -23.43
CA THR A 27 -8.47 25.83 -23.80
C THR A 27 -7.83 25.17 -22.58
N SER A 28 -8.63 24.53 -21.73
CA SER A 28 -8.11 23.65 -20.67
C SER A 28 -8.95 22.39 -20.60
N SER A 29 -8.38 21.25 -21.01
CA SER A 29 -8.95 19.94 -20.70
C SER A 29 -8.79 19.63 -19.20
N LEU A 30 -9.66 18.77 -18.68
CA LEU A 30 -9.52 18.23 -17.34
C LEU A 30 -8.88 16.84 -17.43
N VAL A 31 -7.85 16.59 -16.61
CA VAL A 31 -7.23 15.28 -16.43
C VAL A 31 -7.22 14.96 -14.95
N LEU A 32 -7.71 13.77 -14.56
CA LEU A 32 -7.91 13.37 -13.15
C LEU A 32 -8.71 14.40 -12.32
N GLY A 33 -9.58 15.18 -12.98
CA GLY A 33 -10.37 16.25 -12.35
C GLY A 33 -9.71 17.63 -12.27
N TYR A 34 -8.47 17.79 -12.76
CA TYR A 34 -7.72 19.04 -12.68
C TYR A 34 -7.41 19.63 -14.06
N LYS A 35 -7.31 20.96 -14.13
CA LYS A 35 -7.00 21.68 -15.38
C LYS A 35 -5.56 21.43 -15.79
N VAL A 36 -5.39 21.09 -17.08
CA VAL A 36 -4.09 21.03 -17.74
C VAL A 36 -3.98 22.10 -18.84
N ASP A 37 -2.75 22.50 -19.14
CA ASP A 37 -2.44 23.36 -20.28
C ASP A 37 -2.45 22.58 -21.61
N LYS A 38 -2.21 23.31 -22.71
CA LYS A 38 -2.18 22.75 -24.07
C LYS A 38 -1.11 21.67 -24.29
N ASP A 39 -0.07 21.65 -23.47
CA ASP A 39 1.05 20.73 -23.58
C ASP A 39 0.91 19.54 -22.59
N GLY A 40 -0.20 19.49 -21.84
CA GLY A 40 -0.55 18.38 -20.95
C GLY A 40 -0.07 18.53 -19.51
N TYR A 41 0.46 19.70 -19.12
CA TYR A 41 0.94 19.95 -17.76
C TYR A 41 -0.17 20.50 -16.87
N PHE A 42 -0.21 20.08 -15.61
CA PHE A 42 -1.09 20.69 -14.63
C PHE A 42 -0.76 22.18 -14.44
N THR A 43 -1.81 22.97 -14.28
CA THR A 43 -1.71 24.44 -14.15
C THR A 43 -1.23 24.89 -12.77
N ASP A 44 -0.84 26.16 -12.60
CA ASP A 44 -0.45 26.70 -11.29
C ASP A 44 -1.56 26.61 -10.23
N GLU A 45 -2.83 26.53 -10.65
CA GLU A 45 -3.95 26.27 -9.73
C GLU A 45 -3.85 24.89 -9.08
N PHE A 46 -3.38 23.86 -9.82
CA PHE A 46 -3.05 22.56 -9.23
C PHE A 46 -1.92 22.68 -8.21
N ASN A 47 -0.84 23.40 -8.55
CA ASN A 47 0.29 23.60 -7.64
C ASN A 47 -0.14 24.26 -6.33
N LYS A 48 -1.00 25.29 -6.43
CA LYS A 48 -1.58 25.97 -5.27
C LYS A 48 -2.40 25.00 -4.40
N GLN A 49 -3.24 24.16 -5.00
CA GLN A 49 -4.04 23.17 -4.27
C GLN A 49 -3.17 22.06 -3.66
N ALA A 50 -2.10 21.66 -4.33
CA ALA A 50 -1.11 20.70 -3.84
C ALA A 50 -0.15 21.34 -2.81
N GLY A 51 -0.18 22.65 -2.60
CA GLY A 51 0.73 23.34 -1.69
C GLY A 51 2.20 23.25 -2.12
N ILE A 52 2.47 23.33 -3.42
CA ILE A 52 3.83 23.38 -3.99
C ILE A 52 4.06 24.72 -4.72
N PRO A 53 5.30 25.19 -4.88
CA PRO A 53 5.58 26.46 -5.56
C PRO A 53 5.15 26.47 -7.02
N SER A 54 4.88 27.67 -7.55
CA SER A 54 4.72 27.85 -9.00
C SER A 54 6.02 27.49 -9.74
N GLY A 55 5.90 27.11 -11.00
CA GLY A 55 7.05 26.71 -11.83
C GLY A 55 7.47 25.24 -11.70
N TYR A 56 6.93 24.48 -10.74
CA TYR A 56 7.01 23.01 -10.77
C TYR A 56 5.95 22.47 -11.72
N LYS A 57 6.31 22.28 -12.99
CA LYS A 57 5.39 21.76 -14.02
C LYS A 57 5.34 20.25 -13.99
N ILE A 58 4.18 19.67 -13.67
CA ILE A 58 3.96 18.21 -13.62
C ILE A 58 3.10 17.83 -14.83
N HIS A 59 3.60 16.94 -15.68
CA HIS A 59 2.85 16.41 -16.82
C HIS A 59 1.82 15.39 -16.32
N SER A 60 0.60 15.49 -16.85
CA SER A 60 -0.54 14.68 -16.40
C SER A 60 -0.32 13.18 -16.53
N SER A 61 0.36 12.72 -17.58
CA SER A 61 0.64 11.31 -17.83
C SER A 61 1.37 10.61 -16.67
N THR A 62 2.22 11.31 -15.92
CA THR A 62 2.90 10.78 -14.73
C THR A 62 1.89 10.38 -13.65
N LEU A 63 0.91 11.24 -13.37
CA LEU A 63 -0.08 10.98 -12.33
C LEU A 63 -1.19 10.04 -12.83
N GLU A 64 -1.51 10.07 -14.13
CA GLU A 64 -2.39 9.06 -14.74
C GLU A 64 -1.78 7.66 -14.66
N SER A 65 -0.46 7.55 -14.89
CA SER A 65 0.28 6.31 -14.71
C SER A 65 0.20 5.81 -13.27
N LEU A 66 0.55 6.67 -12.31
CA LEU A 66 0.46 6.36 -10.88
C LEU A 66 -0.94 5.87 -10.47
N VAL A 67 -1.99 6.62 -10.82
CA VAL A 67 -3.38 6.25 -10.48
C VAL A 67 -3.72 4.91 -11.10
N ARG A 68 -3.40 4.73 -12.39
CA ARG A 68 -3.73 3.50 -13.12
C ARG A 68 -3.08 2.28 -12.48
N ILE A 69 -1.79 2.31 -12.16
CA ILE A 69 -1.07 1.14 -11.65
C ILE A 69 -1.38 0.84 -10.18
N GLU A 70 -1.68 1.86 -9.37
CA GLU A 70 -2.02 1.67 -7.95
C GLU A 70 -3.45 1.17 -7.72
N THR A 71 -4.37 1.54 -8.61
CA THR A 71 -5.81 1.30 -8.41
C THR A 71 -6.37 0.18 -9.30
N GLN A 72 -5.51 -0.63 -9.95
CA GLN A 72 -6.00 -1.73 -10.79
C GLN A 72 -6.77 -2.76 -9.93
N PRO A 73 -8.01 -3.11 -10.32
CA PRO A 73 -8.87 -4.00 -9.53
C PRO A 73 -8.30 -5.42 -9.43
N ASP A 74 -7.60 -5.89 -10.45
CA ASP A 74 -7.13 -7.28 -10.58
C ASP A 74 -5.83 -7.57 -9.81
N TYR A 75 -5.21 -6.55 -9.20
CA TYR A 75 -3.99 -6.73 -8.40
C TYR A 75 -4.33 -6.99 -6.93
N MET A 76 -4.28 -8.27 -6.52
CA MET A 76 -4.66 -8.74 -5.18
C MET A 76 -3.82 -8.18 -4.02
N GLN A 77 -2.68 -7.55 -4.32
CA GLN A 77 -1.77 -6.97 -3.33
C GLN A 77 -1.67 -5.44 -3.43
N ARG A 78 -2.66 -4.77 -4.04
CA ARG A 78 -2.63 -3.31 -4.15
C ARG A 78 -2.69 -2.65 -2.77
N ALA A 79 -1.90 -1.61 -2.57
CA ALA A 79 -1.90 -0.84 -1.33
C ALA A 79 -3.06 0.17 -1.26
N PHE A 80 -3.55 0.65 -2.40
CA PHE A 80 -4.51 1.74 -2.49
C PHE A 80 -5.76 1.36 -3.29
N ASP A 81 -6.94 1.79 -2.82
CA ASP A 81 -8.19 1.80 -3.58
C ASP A 81 -8.33 3.09 -4.41
N SER A 82 -7.75 4.18 -3.94
CA SER A 82 -7.69 5.47 -4.65
C SER A 82 -6.42 6.22 -4.28
N ILE A 83 -5.99 7.16 -5.12
CA ILE A 83 -4.82 8.03 -4.89
C ILE A 83 -5.26 9.49 -4.77
N ASP A 84 -4.85 10.14 -3.68
CA ASP A 84 -4.89 11.58 -3.48
C ASP A 84 -3.65 12.20 -4.12
N ILE A 85 -3.80 12.60 -5.39
CA ILE A 85 -2.67 13.10 -6.20
C ILE A 85 -2.10 14.43 -5.68
N LEU A 86 -2.94 15.27 -5.04
CA LEU A 86 -2.48 16.54 -4.46
C LEU A 86 -1.56 16.29 -3.27
N LYS A 87 -1.98 15.44 -2.33
CA LYS A 87 -1.14 15.10 -1.17
C LYS A 87 0.09 14.30 -1.58
N THR A 88 -0.03 13.42 -2.57
CA THR A 88 1.12 12.67 -3.09
C THR A 88 2.20 13.60 -3.65
N VAL A 89 1.81 14.56 -4.49
CA VAL A 89 2.72 15.59 -5.02
C VAL A 89 3.29 16.46 -3.90
N ASN A 90 2.46 16.86 -2.92
CA ASN A 90 2.91 17.64 -1.77
C ASN A 90 3.98 16.91 -0.95
N ASN A 91 3.78 15.63 -0.66
CA ASN A 91 4.73 14.83 0.11
C ASN A 91 6.04 14.63 -0.65
N ALA A 92 5.98 14.38 -1.96
CA ALA A 92 7.16 14.29 -2.79
C ALA A 92 7.95 15.62 -2.79
N TYR A 93 7.26 16.75 -2.91
CA TYR A 93 7.89 18.08 -2.79
C TYR A 93 8.50 18.32 -1.41
N LYS A 94 7.80 17.99 -0.32
CA LYS A 94 8.30 18.12 1.06
C LYS A 94 9.59 17.34 1.27
N ILE A 95 9.68 16.12 0.77
CA ILE A 95 10.92 15.34 0.84
C ILE A 95 12.01 16.02 0.01
N LEU A 96 11.71 16.36 -1.25
CA LEU A 96 12.68 16.99 -2.15
C LEU A 96 13.25 18.28 -1.57
N SER A 97 12.41 19.16 -1.02
CA SER A 97 12.82 20.45 -0.46
C SER A 97 13.64 20.32 0.82
N GLN A 98 13.29 19.37 1.71
CA GLN A 98 14.06 19.10 2.92
C GLN A 98 15.43 18.47 2.60
N VAL A 99 15.50 17.60 1.58
CA VAL A 99 16.73 16.88 1.25
C VAL A 99 17.68 17.74 0.41
N VAL A 100 17.20 18.38 -0.66
CA VAL A 100 18.04 19.17 -1.58
C VAL A 100 18.22 20.62 -1.12
N GLY A 101 17.24 21.14 -0.36
CA GLY A 101 17.19 22.53 0.09
C GLY A 101 16.42 23.43 -0.90
N GLU A 102 15.53 24.27 -0.35
CA GLU A 102 14.73 25.21 -1.16
C GLU A 102 15.59 26.21 -1.93
N ASP A 103 16.67 26.72 -1.33
CA ASP A 103 17.57 27.68 -2.01
C ASP A 103 18.19 27.07 -3.27
N THR A 104 18.66 25.83 -3.18
CA THR A 104 19.19 25.09 -4.33
C THR A 104 18.13 24.92 -5.40
N LEU A 105 16.93 24.46 -5.01
CA LEU A 105 15.82 24.22 -5.92
C LEU A 105 15.30 25.50 -6.58
N ASN A 106 15.32 26.63 -5.87
CA ASN A 106 14.85 27.93 -6.36
C ASN A 106 15.90 28.67 -7.19
N SER A 107 17.16 28.24 -7.15
CA SER A 107 18.24 28.90 -7.90
C SER A 107 18.14 28.74 -9.42
N LYS A 108 17.43 27.71 -9.92
CA LYS A 108 17.37 27.32 -11.34
C LYS A 108 16.02 26.70 -11.70
N ASP A 109 15.77 26.56 -13.01
CA ASP A 109 14.57 25.88 -13.53
C ASP A 109 14.82 24.41 -13.92
N SER A 110 16.07 24.04 -14.18
CA SER A 110 16.52 22.68 -14.45
C SER A 110 17.92 22.42 -13.92
N PHE A 111 18.26 21.13 -13.80
CA PHE A 111 19.53 20.64 -13.25
C PHE A 111 20.14 19.62 -14.21
N SER A 112 21.43 19.74 -14.49
CA SER A 112 22.18 18.73 -15.24
C SER A 112 22.30 17.42 -14.45
N LEU A 113 22.58 16.31 -15.15
CA LEU A 113 22.83 15.02 -14.49
C LEU A 113 24.03 15.06 -13.54
N ASP A 114 25.04 15.89 -13.82
CA ASP A 114 26.20 16.08 -12.94
C ASP A 114 25.82 16.81 -11.65
N GLU A 115 24.92 17.79 -11.71
CA GLU A 115 24.37 18.45 -10.51
C GLU A 115 23.51 17.48 -9.69
N ILE A 116 22.64 16.72 -10.34
CA ILE A 116 21.80 15.70 -9.69
C ILE A 116 22.67 14.62 -9.03
N ARG A 117 23.78 14.24 -9.66
CA ARG A 117 24.76 13.30 -9.08
C ARG A 117 25.33 13.80 -7.74
N ASN A 118 25.38 15.12 -7.55
CA ASN A 118 25.90 15.77 -6.36
C ASN A 118 24.82 16.14 -5.32
N PHE A 119 23.54 15.89 -5.61
CA PHE A 119 22.49 15.99 -4.58
C PHE A 119 22.73 14.96 -3.47
N PRO A 120 22.14 15.14 -2.28
CA PRO A 120 22.16 14.07 -1.30
C PRO A 120 21.53 12.79 -1.84
N GLN A 121 22.21 11.67 -1.62
CA GLN A 121 21.87 10.41 -2.27
C GLN A 121 20.79 9.62 -1.52
N GLY A 122 20.56 9.93 -0.24
CA GLY A 122 19.47 9.34 0.51
C GLY A 122 19.17 10.08 1.81
N PHE A 123 18.14 9.61 2.52
CA PHE A 123 17.65 10.27 3.73
C PHE A 123 16.90 9.28 4.62
N SER A 124 16.92 9.56 5.93
CA SER A 124 16.04 8.94 6.92
C SER A 124 14.91 9.90 7.26
N TYR A 125 13.71 9.38 7.50
CA TYR A 125 12.51 10.20 7.67
C TYR A 125 11.43 9.48 8.47
N ASN A 126 10.52 10.30 9.03
CA ASN A 126 9.28 9.80 9.59
C ASN A 126 8.25 9.62 8.45
N ARG A 127 7.82 8.38 8.20
CA ARG A 127 6.89 8.05 7.10
C ARG A 127 5.45 8.53 7.31
N GLN A 128 5.08 8.95 8.52
CA GLN A 128 3.76 9.54 8.79
C GLN A 128 3.75 11.05 8.53
N SER A 129 4.79 11.77 8.96
CA SER A 129 4.85 13.23 8.83
C SER A 129 5.64 13.73 7.61
N MET A 130 6.35 12.84 6.91
CA MET A 130 7.37 13.19 5.89
C MET A 130 8.51 14.08 6.42
N GLN A 131 8.73 14.10 7.74
CA GLN A 131 9.83 14.86 8.34
C GLN A 131 11.15 14.12 8.10
N VAL A 132 12.09 14.78 7.40
CA VAL A 132 13.45 14.26 7.23
C VAL A 132 14.21 14.41 8.54
N THR A 133 14.77 13.31 9.04
CA THR A 133 15.49 13.25 10.31
C THR A 133 17.00 13.19 10.12
N LYS A 134 17.46 12.67 8.97
CA LYS A 134 18.88 12.62 8.60
C LYS A 134 19.04 12.64 7.09
N ILE A 135 20.01 13.42 6.60
CA ILE A 135 20.40 13.45 5.19
C ILE A 135 21.71 12.69 5.05
N HIS A 136 21.82 11.86 4.01
CA HIS A 136 23.01 11.10 3.64
C HIS A 136 23.52 11.64 2.30
N ASN A 137 24.65 12.36 2.35
CA ASN A 137 25.11 13.14 1.20
C ASN A 137 25.67 12.23 0.10
N SER A 138 26.37 11.16 0.48
CA SER A 138 26.95 10.20 -0.45
C SER A 138 26.19 8.87 -0.47
N ILE A 139 26.34 8.14 -1.57
CA ILE A 139 25.73 6.80 -1.70
C ILE A 139 26.33 5.79 -0.71
N HIS A 140 27.58 6.00 -0.29
CA HIS A 140 28.24 5.18 0.72
C HIS A 140 27.70 5.44 2.13
N GLU A 141 27.46 6.70 2.49
CA GLU A 141 26.78 7.04 3.75
C GLU A 141 25.39 6.40 3.83
N PHE A 142 24.61 6.53 2.75
CA PHE A 142 23.31 5.89 2.65
C PHE A 142 23.42 4.36 2.73
N GLY A 143 24.34 3.75 1.99
CA GLY A 143 24.52 2.30 1.97
C GLY A 143 24.85 1.72 3.35
N SER A 144 25.74 2.36 4.10
CA SER A 144 26.02 1.98 5.49
C SER A 144 24.80 2.14 6.39
N ALA A 145 24.11 3.27 6.29
CA ALA A 145 22.91 3.52 7.10
C ALA A 145 21.76 2.54 6.77
N ALA A 146 21.61 2.15 5.50
CA ALA A 146 20.62 1.17 5.06
C ALA A 146 20.96 -0.24 5.55
N ALA A 147 22.25 -0.61 5.60
CA ALA A 147 22.69 -1.90 6.14
C ALA A 147 22.42 -2.02 7.66
N ASP A 148 22.54 -0.91 8.40
CA ASP A 148 22.28 -0.85 9.84
C ASP A 148 20.79 -0.64 10.19
N PHE A 149 19.94 -0.37 9.21
CA PHE A 149 18.54 -0.02 9.43
C PHE A 149 17.70 -1.23 9.86
N ASN A 150 17.14 -1.15 11.07
CA ASN A 150 16.22 -2.17 11.56
C ASN A 150 14.76 -1.85 11.17
N GLY A 151 14.33 -2.38 10.02
CA GLY A 151 12.95 -2.25 9.53
C GLY A 151 11.88 -2.93 10.41
N LYS A 152 12.24 -3.88 11.28
CA LYS A 152 11.28 -4.60 12.14
C LYS A 152 10.78 -3.74 13.30
N GLU A 153 11.61 -2.80 13.78
CA GLU A 153 11.27 -1.95 14.92
C GLU A 153 10.61 -0.62 14.53
N SER A 154 10.72 -0.22 13.26
CA SER A 154 10.42 1.13 12.82
C SER A 154 9.12 1.23 12.01
N ASN A 155 7.97 1.12 12.69
CA ASN A 155 6.67 1.36 12.04
C ASN A 155 6.48 2.80 11.54
N LYS A 156 7.29 3.75 12.05
CA LYS A 156 7.20 5.18 11.72
C LYS A 156 8.45 5.76 11.07
N GLN A 157 9.61 5.11 11.22
CA GLN A 157 10.89 5.62 10.70
C GLN A 157 11.30 4.80 9.49
N MET A 158 11.73 5.44 8.42
CA MET A 158 12.16 4.79 7.20
C MET A 158 13.45 5.43 6.67
N ILE A 159 14.11 4.75 5.75
CA ILE A 159 15.27 5.24 5.03
C ILE A 159 15.07 4.95 3.53
N SER A 160 15.40 5.91 2.67
CA SER A 160 15.24 5.80 1.22
C SER A 160 16.34 6.56 0.48
N THR A 161 16.72 6.10 -0.70
CA THR A 161 17.45 6.96 -1.64
C THR A 161 16.56 8.11 -2.07
N LEU A 162 17.14 9.25 -2.48
CA LEU A 162 16.36 10.40 -2.98
C LEU A 162 15.61 10.04 -4.27
N PHE A 163 16.33 9.46 -5.22
CA PHE A 163 15.77 8.94 -6.46
C PHE A 163 16.11 7.45 -6.62
N PHE A 164 15.54 6.82 -7.64
CA PHE A 164 15.89 5.44 -7.97
C PHE A 164 17.40 5.30 -8.15
N ASN A 165 17.98 4.26 -7.55
CA ASN A 165 19.40 3.96 -7.68
C ASN A 165 19.62 2.47 -7.98
N PRO A 166 20.13 2.12 -9.18
CA PRO A 166 20.32 0.73 -9.57
C PRO A 166 21.36 -0.01 -8.74
N SER A 167 22.24 0.68 -7.99
CA SER A 167 23.17 0.03 -7.06
C SER A 167 22.46 -0.74 -5.94
N PHE A 168 21.17 -0.49 -5.72
CA PHE A 168 20.34 -1.21 -4.73
C PHE A 168 19.32 -2.16 -5.38
N ASN A 169 19.38 -2.40 -6.70
CA ASN A 169 18.52 -3.36 -7.40
C ASN A 169 19.08 -4.79 -7.26
N GLY A 170 18.24 -5.76 -6.85
CA GLY A 170 18.58 -7.19 -6.93
C GLY A 170 19.33 -7.82 -5.74
N GLY A 171 19.50 -7.11 -4.62
CA GLY A 171 19.70 -7.74 -3.29
C GLY A 171 21.08 -8.29 -2.92
N ASP A 172 22.10 -8.24 -3.78
CA ASP A 172 23.44 -8.70 -3.37
C ASP A 172 24.36 -7.59 -2.83
N GLY A 173 24.07 -6.31 -3.14
CA GLY A 173 24.87 -5.16 -2.68
C GLY A 173 26.34 -5.19 -3.14
N ARG A 174 26.69 -6.04 -4.11
CA ARG A 174 28.09 -6.26 -4.56
C ARG A 174 28.49 -5.44 -5.78
N GLN A 175 27.56 -4.69 -6.37
CA GLN A 175 27.90 -3.69 -7.38
C GLN A 175 28.57 -2.49 -6.70
N PRO A 176 29.59 -1.86 -7.31
CA PRO A 176 30.15 -0.64 -6.77
C PRO A 176 29.04 0.41 -6.65
N LEU A 177 28.82 0.91 -5.42
CA LEU A 177 27.83 1.94 -5.16
C LEU A 177 28.16 3.17 -5.99
N LYS A 178 27.21 3.65 -6.79
CA LYS A 178 27.37 4.84 -7.62
C LYS A 178 26.24 5.81 -7.33
N PRO A 179 26.52 7.12 -7.27
CA PRO A 179 25.47 8.12 -7.22
C PRO A 179 24.55 8.00 -8.44
N THR A 180 23.25 8.26 -8.26
CA THR A 180 22.27 8.03 -9.32
C THR A 180 22.29 9.14 -10.38
N THR A 181 22.07 8.73 -11.63
CA THR A 181 21.80 9.63 -12.77
C THR A 181 20.60 9.16 -13.60
N ASP A 182 20.01 8.01 -13.24
CA ASP A 182 18.89 7.40 -13.95
C ASP A 182 17.63 7.48 -13.07
N ILE A 183 17.24 8.72 -12.76
CA ILE A 183 16.28 9.01 -11.69
C ILE A 183 14.83 8.62 -12.02
N PHE A 184 14.53 8.45 -13.31
CA PHE A 184 13.21 8.06 -13.81
C PHE A 184 13.05 6.54 -13.96
N ASN A 185 14.12 5.77 -13.74
CA ASN A 185 14.04 4.33 -13.84
C ASN A 185 13.41 3.71 -12.58
N ASN A 186 13.09 2.43 -12.65
CA ASN A 186 12.62 1.59 -11.55
C ASN A 186 13.06 0.14 -11.84
N ASN A 187 12.68 -0.83 -11.02
CA ASN A 187 13.06 -2.23 -11.26
C ASN A 187 12.41 -2.85 -12.52
N ASN A 188 11.62 -2.08 -13.27
CA ASN A 188 10.99 -2.43 -14.53
C ASN A 188 11.36 -1.46 -15.67
N GLY A 189 12.52 -0.79 -15.60
CA GLY A 189 13.01 0.03 -16.72
C GLY A 189 12.30 1.37 -16.88
N GLY A 190 11.67 1.89 -15.82
CA GLY A 190 10.88 3.12 -15.86
C GLY A 190 9.53 2.95 -16.56
N LYS A 191 9.01 1.72 -16.64
CA LYS A 191 7.76 1.39 -17.32
C LYS A 191 6.71 0.86 -16.36
N GLU A 192 5.47 0.92 -16.80
CA GLU A 192 4.36 0.31 -16.06
C GLU A 192 4.43 -1.21 -16.04
N ASN A 193 4.07 -1.79 -14.89
CA ASN A 193 3.79 -3.22 -14.74
C ASN A 193 2.98 -3.42 -13.46
N THR A 194 2.14 -4.45 -13.44
CA THR A 194 1.38 -4.92 -12.26
C THR A 194 1.49 -6.44 -12.06
N VAL A 195 2.15 -7.15 -12.98
CA VAL A 195 2.34 -8.60 -12.95
C VAL A 195 3.52 -9.00 -12.06
N ILE A 196 4.64 -8.28 -12.18
CA ILE A 196 5.88 -8.58 -11.42
C ILE A 196 6.13 -7.61 -10.27
N GLY A 197 5.22 -6.67 -10.05
CA GLY A 197 5.30 -5.61 -9.03
C GLY A 197 4.57 -4.37 -9.51
N VAL A 198 4.33 -3.42 -8.61
CA VAL A 198 3.61 -2.17 -8.89
C VAL A 198 4.60 -1.10 -9.34
N PHE A 199 4.76 -0.95 -10.65
CA PHE A 199 5.69 -0.01 -11.26
C PHE A 199 4.92 1.02 -12.08
N MET A 200 5.26 2.31 -11.92
CA MET A 200 4.71 3.39 -12.74
C MET A 200 5.70 3.81 -13.83
N ASP A 201 5.20 4.51 -14.84
CA ASP A 201 6.02 5.24 -15.80
C ASP A 201 6.03 6.73 -15.40
N PRO A 202 7.16 7.27 -14.94
CA PRO A 202 7.23 8.68 -14.59
C PRO A 202 7.17 9.61 -15.81
N HIS A 203 7.29 9.10 -17.03
CA HIS A 203 7.34 9.84 -18.29
C HIS A 203 8.49 10.85 -18.31
N GLY A 204 9.71 10.36 -18.04
CA GLY A 204 10.92 11.18 -17.92
C GLY A 204 11.22 12.07 -19.13
N GLU A 205 10.78 11.66 -20.32
CA GLU A 205 10.88 12.44 -21.56
C GLU A 205 10.11 13.76 -21.52
N LYS A 206 9.08 13.88 -20.67
CA LYS A 206 8.32 15.13 -20.46
C LYS A 206 9.06 16.14 -19.60
N TYR A 207 10.15 15.73 -18.96
CA TYR A 207 10.89 16.56 -18.00
C TYR A 207 12.36 16.75 -18.36
N THR A 208 12.80 16.15 -19.45
CA THR A 208 14.18 16.21 -19.94
C THR A 208 14.28 17.24 -21.05
N ASN A 209 15.05 18.30 -20.80
CA ASN A 209 15.32 19.33 -21.80
C ASN A 209 16.23 18.78 -22.91
N LYS A 210 16.32 19.52 -24.03
CA LYS A 210 17.17 19.14 -25.17
C LYS A 210 18.65 18.98 -24.83
N ASP A 211 19.13 19.69 -23.80
CA ASP A 211 20.50 19.61 -23.29
C ASP A 211 20.70 18.47 -22.26
N GLY A 212 19.66 17.68 -21.99
CA GLY A 212 19.67 16.61 -21.00
C GLY A 212 19.45 17.06 -19.56
N SER A 213 19.28 18.36 -19.29
CA SER A 213 18.93 18.84 -17.95
C SER A 213 17.50 18.47 -17.58
N ILE A 214 17.27 18.17 -16.30
CA ILE A 214 15.96 17.77 -15.77
C ILE A 214 15.28 18.94 -15.10
N THR A 215 14.03 19.19 -15.45
CA THR A 215 13.21 20.25 -14.84
C THR A 215 12.88 19.97 -13.37
N LYS A 216 12.54 21.01 -12.62
CA LYS A 216 12.02 20.90 -11.24
C LYS A 216 10.84 19.93 -11.09
N GLY A 217 9.92 19.91 -12.06
CA GLY A 217 8.80 18.96 -12.09
C GLY A 217 9.24 17.51 -12.26
N GLY A 218 10.31 17.28 -13.02
CA GLY A 218 10.94 15.96 -13.17
C GLY A 218 11.50 15.42 -11.86
N LEU A 219 12.09 16.28 -11.03
CA LEU A 219 12.58 15.86 -9.71
C LEU A 219 11.43 15.35 -8.81
N ILE A 220 10.27 16.01 -8.82
CA ILE A 220 9.08 15.52 -8.10
C ILE A 220 8.62 14.17 -8.67
N ALA A 221 8.52 14.04 -10.00
CA ALA A 221 8.11 12.80 -10.65
C ALA A 221 9.06 11.63 -10.29
N ALA A 222 10.36 11.88 -10.22
CA ALA A 222 11.35 10.89 -9.81
C ALA A 222 11.21 10.47 -8.33
N VAL A 223 10.89 11.40 -7.42
CA VAL A 223 10.60 11.06 -6.01
C VAL A 223 9.34 10.18 -5.90
N ILE A 224 8.25 10.53 -6.60
CA ILE A 224 7.00 9.74 -6.61
C ILE A 224 7.23 8.31 -7.14
N ASN A 225 8.04 8.19 -8.18
CA ASN A 225 8.39 6.91 -8.77
C ASN A 225 9.22 6.03 -7.83
N ASN A 226 10.16 6.62 -7.08
CA ASN A 226 11.06 5.88 -6.20
C ASN A 226 10.48 5.56 -4.82
N ASN A 227 9.81 6.53 -4.19
CA ASN A 227 9.41 6.43 -2.78
C ASN A 227 7.89 6.21 -2.65
N LEU A 228 7.48 4.97 -2.36
CA LEU A 228 6.07 4.63 -2.17
C LEU A 228 5.44 5.37 -0.97
N ASP A 229 6.19 5.73 0.07
CA ASP A 229 5.66 6.38 1.27
C ASP A 229 5.19 7.83 1.03
N VAL A 230 5.53 8.43 -0.12
CA VAL A 230 4.98 9.75 -0.47
C VAL A 230 3.55 9.64 -1.00
N ARG A 231 3.13 8.45 -1.46
CA ARG A 231 1.78 8.19 -2.00
C ARG A 231 0.75 8.28 -0.88
N GLU A 232 -0.39 8.85 -1.22
CA GLU A 232 -1.51 9.10 -0.31
C GLU A 232 -2.80 8.69 -0.97
N GLY A 233 -3.77 8.24 -0.18
CA GLY A 233 -5.06 7.83 -0.72
C GLY A 233 -5.84 6.92 0.24
N GLU A 234 -6.98 6.42 -0.24
CA GLU A 234 -7.72 5.38 0.50
C GLU A 234 -6.96 4.06 0.37
N THR A 235 -6.55 3.50 1.50
CA THR A 235 -5.74 2.26 1.53
C THR A 235 -6.61 1.02 1.68
N THR A 236 -6.18 -0.06 1.02
CA THR A 236 -6.73 -1.40 1.22
C THR A 236 -6.34 -1.97 2.58
N ALA A 237 -6.86 -3.14 2.93
CA ALA A 237 -6.35 -3.89 4.08
C ALA A 237 -4.83 -4.12 3.98
N GLN A 238 -4.32 -4.46 2.79
CA GLN A 238 -2.88 -4.65 2.56
C GLN A 238 -2.09 -3.36 2.79
N GLY A 239 -2.56 -2.22 2.25
CA GLY A 239 -1.89 -0.94 2.44
C GLY A 239 -1.80 -0.52 3.92
N LYS A 240 -2.83 -0.81 4.72
CA LYS A 240 -2.81 -0.59 6.18
C LYS A 240 -1.80 -1.50 6.89
N ARG A 241 -1.72 -2.77 6.50
CA ARG A 241 -0.75 -3.74 7.03
C ARG A 241 0.70 -3.34 6.71
N GLU A 242 0.93 -2.80 5.53
CA GLU A 242 2.25 -2.31 5.09
C GLU A 242 2.58 -0.91 5.64
N GLY A 243 1.60 -0.25 6.27
CA GLY A 243 1.75 1.05 6.93
C GLY A 243 1.75 2.25 5.99
N TYR A 244 1.20 2.09 4.78
CA TYR A 244 0.94 3.21 3.87
C TYR A 244 -0.24 4.06 4.33
N ASP A 245 -1.07 3.55 5.22
CA ASP A 245 -2.07 4.35 5.93
C ASP A 245 -1.41 5.07 7.12
N LYS A 246 -1.19 6.37 6.96
CA LYS A 246 -0.53 7.21 7.96
C LYS A 246 -1.41 7.52 9.17
N SER A 247 -2.71 7.21 9.11
CA SER A 247 -3.67 7.41 10.20
C SER A 247 -3.74 6.25 11.18
N VAL A 248 -3.12 5.11 10.85
CA VAL A 248 -3.11 3.90 11.69
C VAL A 248 -1.70 3.51 12.09
N ASP A 249 -1.55 2.86 13.24
CA ASP A 249 -0.32 2.17 13.58
C ASP A 249 -0.32 0.77 12.93
N SER A 250 0.56 0.54 11.96
CA SER A 250 0.53 -0.71 11.19
C SER A 250 0.83 -1.96 12.04
N LYS A 251 1.58 -1.83 13.15
CA LYS A 251 1.83 -2.96 14.05
C LYS A 251 0.57 -3.32 14.83
N GLU A 252 -0.11 -2.31 15.37
CA GLU A 252 -1.39 -2.51 16.07
C GLU A 252 -2.46 -3.03 15.10
N PHE A 253 -2.54 -2.44 13.90
CA PHE A 253 -3.46 -2.88 12.85
C PHE A 253 -3.21 -4.34 12.47
N ASN A 254 -1.96 -4.73 12.16
CA ASN A 254 -1.63 -6.12 11.82
C ASN A 254 -2.08 -7.09 12.91
N ARG A 255 -1.81 -6.75 14.18
CA ARG A 255 -2.18 -7.63 15.30
C ARG A 255 -3.69 -7.80 15.43
N ALA A 256 -4.46 -6.71 15.27
CA ALA A 256 -5.91 -6.76 15.28
C ALA A 256 -6.48 -7.50 14.06
N PHE A 257 -5.87 -7.28 12.89
CA PHE A 257 -6.29 -7.88 11.64
C PHE A 257 -6.01 -9.38 11.57
N GLU A 258 -4.89 -9.85 12.12
CA GLU A 258 -4.58 -11.28 12.26
C GLU A 258 -5.61 -12.01 13.14
N LEU A 259 -6.06 -11.39 14.24
CA LEU A 259 -7.17 -11.96 15.02
C LEU A 259 -8.45 -12.06 14.21
N PHE A 260 -8.80 -10.96 13.53
CA PHE A 260 -9.99 -10.93 12.68
C PHE A 260 -9.93 -12.04 11.62
N ASP A 261 -8.77 -12.25 10.99
CA ASP A 261 -8.55 -13.29 9.99
C ASP A 261 -8.77 -14.70 10.60
N LEU A 262 -8.09 -15.00 11.71
CA LEU A 262 -8.20 -16.29 12.39
C LEU A 262 -9.63 -16.60 12.86
N MET A 263 -10.28 -15.62 13.51
CA MET A 263 -11.65 -15.78 14.02
C MET A 263 -12.66 -15.86 12.88
N GLY A 264 -12.44 -15.09 11.81
CA GLY A 264 -13.22 -15.11 10.59
C GLY A 264 -13.17 -16.48 9.92
N GLU A 265 -11.98 -17.07 9.77
CA GLU A 265 -11.85 -18.42 9.21
C GLU A 265 -12.47 -19.50 10.09
N MET A 266 -12.43 -19.35 11.42
CA MET A 266 -13.10 -20.29 12.32
C MET A 266 -14.63 -20.21 12.22
N LYS A 267 -15.17 -19.02 11.96
CA LYS A 267 -16.62 -18.80 11.81
C LYS A 267 -17.12 -19.19 10.43
N PHE A 268 -16.44 -18.72 9.39
CA PHE A 268 -16.88 -18.77 8.00
C PHE A 268 -16.15 -19.84 7.18
N GLY A 269 -15.29 -20.64 7.80
CA GLY A 269 -14.45 -21.60 7.09
C GLY A 269 -13.23 -20.96 6.41
N PRO A 270 -12.33 -21.78 5.85
CA PRO A 270 -11.07 -21.34 5.27
C PRO A 270 -11.29 -20.31 4.17
N GLY A 271 -10.50 -19.22 4.19
CA GLY A 271 -10.65 -18.13 3.23
C GLY A 271 -12.04 -17.49 3.22
N PHE A 272 -12.77 -17.53 4.34
CA PHE A 272 -14.12 -16.97 4.48
C PHE A 272 -15.16 -17.56 3.52
N ILE A 273 -14.97 -18.81 3.11
CA ILE A 273 -15.76 -19.42 2.03
C ILE A 273 -17.27 -19.43 2.29
N ASN A 274 -17.71 -19.43 3.55
CA ASN A 274 -19.12 -19.43 3.94
C ASN A 274 -19.64 -18.04 4.36
N ALA A 275 -18.85 -16.97 4.22
CA ALA A 275 -19.28 -15.62 4.53
C ALA A 275 -20.24 -15.07 3.46
N THR A 276 -21.42 -14.61 3.86
CA THR A 276 -22.37 -13.94 2.98
C THR A 276 -22.14 -12.42 2.97
N ASP A 277 -22.66 -11.74 1.94
CA ASP A 277 -22.58 -10.27 1.89
C ASP A 277 -23.36 -9.61 3.05
N ASN A 278 -24.40 -10.27 3.57
CA ASN A 278 -25.13 -9.80 4.75
C ASN A 278 -24.28 -9.89 6.02
N ASP A 279 -23.43 -10.91 6.16
CA ASP A 279 -22.55 -11.08 7.32
C ASP A 279 -21.51 -9.94 7.42
N ILE A 280 -21.09 -9.41 6.28
CA ILE A 280 -20.04 -8.39 6.18
C ILE A 280 -20.58 -6.97 5.98
N ALA A 281 -21.88 -6.79 5.75
CA ALA A 281 -22.46 -5.51 5.35
C ALA A 281 -22.19 -4.36 6.33
N GLY A 282 -22.07 -4.65 7.63
CA GLY A 282 -21.76 -3.64 8.66
C GLY A 282 -20.25 -3.38 8.86
N MET A 283 -19.37 -4.15 8.22
CA MET A 283 -17.93 -3.95 8.35
C MET A 283 -17.44 -2.75 7.51
N PRO A 284 -16.29 -2.14 7.86
CA PRO A 284 -15.63 -1.18 6.99
C PRO A 284 -15.35 -1.76 5.59
N LYS A 285 -15.44 -0.92 4.54
CA LYS A 285 -15.26 -1.33 3.14
C LYS A 285 -14.02 -2.18 2.91
N TYR A 286 -12.86 -1.79 3.43
CA TYR A 286 -11.60 -2.53 3.25
C TYR A 286 -11.64 -3.95 3.83
N MET A 287 -12.44 -4.21 4.89
CA MET A 287 -12.64 -5.55 5.42
C MET A 287 -13.58 -6.35 4.54
N GLN A 288 -14.66 -5.73 4.05
CA GLN A 288 -15.57 -6.38 3.12
C GLN A 288 -14.83 -6.82 1.86
N ASP A 289 -13.99 -5.94 1.30
CA ASP A 289 -13.21 -6.23 0.11
C ASP A 289 -12.14 -7.29 0.36
N TYR A 290 -11.53 -7.32 1.55
CA TYR A 290 -10.62 -8.39 1.96
C TYR A 290 -11.33 -9.75 2.07
N ILE A 291 -12.52 -9.79 2.69
CA ILE A 291 -13.31 -11.03 2.78
C ILE A 291 -13.71 -11.51 1.38
N ARG A 292 -14.24 -10.60 0.54
CA ARG A 292 -14.64 -10.94 -0.84
C ARG A 292 -13.45 -11.48 -1.64
N SER A 293 -12.28 -10.82 -1.56
CA SER A 293 -11.10 -11.27 -2.31
C SER A 293 -10.61 -12.66 -1.89
N LYS A 294 -10.73 -13.01 -0.61
CA LYS A 294 -10.41 -14.36 -0.09
C LYS A 294 -11.48 -15.39 -0.47
N ARG A 295 -12.75 -15.05 -0.26
CA ARG A 295 -13.90 -15.91 -0.53
C ARG A 295 -13.96 -16.29 -2.00
N ASP A 296 -13.86 -15.28 -2.86
CA ASP A 296 -14.08 -15.40 -4.31
C ASP A 296 -12.78 -15.71 -5.07
N PHE A 297 -11.68 -15.96 -4.36
CA PHE A 297 -10.38 -16.28 -4.96
C PHE A 297 -10.49 -17.51 -5.86
N VAL A 298 -9.96 -17.45 -7.08
CA VAL A 298 -9.82 -18.62 -7.97
C VAL A 298 -8.35 -18.92 -8.09
N TYR A 299 -7.93 -20.11 -7.62
CA TYR A 299 -6.54 -20.54 -7.74
C TYR A 299 -6.35 -21.22 -9.09
N ILE A 300 -5.32 -20.79 -9.83
CA ILE A 300 -4.95 -21.37 -11.13
C ILE A 300 -3.46 -21.75 -11.06
N ASP A 301 -3.17 -23.04 -11.18
CA ASP A 301 -1.81 -23.51 -11.41
C ASP A 301 -1.49 -23.40 -12.90
N LEU A 302 -0.59 -22.47 -13.23
CA LEU A 302 -0.20 -22.19 -14.61
C LEU A 302 0.59 -23.34 -15.28
N GLN A 303 1.15 -24.29 -14.51
CA GLN A 303 1.89 -25.43 -15.06
C GLN A 303 0.98 -26.61 -15.36
N SER A 304 0.10 -26.97 -14.43
CA SER A 304 -0.81 -28.11 -14.60
C SER A 304 -2.15 -27.73 -15.25
N GLY A 305 -2.48 -26.44 -15.30
CA GLY A 305 -3.80 -25.97 -15.70
C GLY A 305 -4.89 -26.26 -14.66
N PHE A 306 -4.51 -26.72 -13.46
CA PHE A 306 -5.44 -26.99 -12.38
C PHE A 306 -6.12 -25.70 -11.91
N VAL A 307 -7.44 -25.71 -11.86
CA VAL A 307 -8.25 -24.61 -11.36
C VAL A 307 -8.98 -25.08 -10.11
N SER A 308 -8.83 -24.35 -9.00
CA SER A 308 -9.60 -24.56 -7.78
C SER A 308 -10.51 -23.37 -7.54
N THR A 309 -11.80 -23.63 -7.70
CA THR A 309 -12.88 -22.67 -7.46
C THR A 309 -13.20 -22.55 -5.97
N PRO A 310 -13.88 -21.47 -5.54
CA PRO A 310 -14.49 -21.38 -4.21
C PRO A 310 -15.31 -22.63 -3.86
N GLU A 311 -16.12 -23.15 -4.80
CA GLU A 311 -16.94 -24.36 -4.60
C GLU A 311 -16.10 -25.62 -4.40
N ASP A 312 -15.00 -25.78 -5.17
CA ASP A 312 -14.09 -26.91 -5.00
C ASP A 312 -13.42 -26.91 -3.63
N ARG A 313 -13.04 -25.72 -3.15
CA ARG A 313 -12.50 -25.56 -1.80
C ARG A 313 -13.54 -25.87 -0.73
N ARG A 314 -14.79 -25.41 -0.90
CA ARG A 314 -15.88 -25.69 0.03
C ARG A 314 -16.15 -27.20 0.13
N ARG A 315 -16.25 -27.88 -1.02
CA ARG A 315 -16.46 -29.34 -1.08
C ARG A 315 -15.31 -30.12 -0.46
N GLY A 316 -14.06 -29.82 -0.85
CA GLY A 316 -12.89 -30.48 -0.28
C GLY A 316 -12.76 -30.29 1.24
N TYR A 317 -13.21 -29.14 1.73
CA TYR A 317 -13.27 -28.85 3.17
C TYR A 317 -14.39 -29.62 3.89
N GLU A 318 -15.60 -29.69 3.31
CA GLU A 318 -16.73 -30.44 3.89
C GLU A 318 -16.47 -31.96 3.91
N GLU A 319 -15.70 -32.47 2.94
CA GLU A 319 -15.35 -33.89 2.83
C GLU A 319 -14.17 -34.31 3.75
N ASP A 320 -13.38 -33.35 4.27
CA ASP A 320 -12.17 -33.62 5.07
C ASP A 320 -12.23 -33.01 6.48
N GLU A 321 -12.96 -33.70 7.36
CA GLU A 321 -13.07 -33.38 8.80
C GLU A 321 -11.70 -33.26 9.49
N LEU A 322 -10.69 -34.03 9.04
CA LEU A 322 -9.35 -33.99 9.60
C LEU A 322 -8.62 -32.68 9.26
N SER A 323 -8.78 -32.18 8.02
CA SER A 323 -8.23 -30.89 7.62
C SER A 323 -8.91 -29.73 8.34
N PHE A 324 -10.24 -29.77 8.51
CA PHE A 324 -10.94 -28.77 9.33
C PHE A 324 -10.43 -28.77 10.78
N LYS A 325 -10.33 -29.94 11.41
CA LYS A 325 -9.84 -30.05 12.79
C LYS A 325 -8.42 -29.52 12.94
N LYS A 326 -7.52 -29.83 12.00
CA LYS A 326 -6.15 -29.31 11.99
C LYS A 326 -6.10 -27.79 11.85
N MET A 327 -6.93 -27.21 10.98
CA MET A 327 -7.05 -25.76 10.84
C MET A 327 -7.54 -25.12 12.14
N MET A 328 -8.58 -25.67 12.77
CA MET A 328 -9.10 -25.18 14.04
C MET A 328 -8.07 -25.26 15.16
N GLU A 329 -7.34 -26.38 15.28
CA GLU A 329 -6.26 -26.55 16.26
C GLU A 329 -5.12 -25.56 16.00
N HIS A 330 -4.74 -25.34 14.74
CA HIS A 330 -3.73 -24.36 14.35
C HIS A 330 -4.17 -22.93 14.70
N ASN A 331 -5.36 -22.50 14.27
CA ASN A 331 -5.87 -21.16 14.51
C ASN A 331 -6.03 -20.91 16.02
N LEU A 332 -6.51 -21.89 16.77
CA LEU A 332 -6.58 -21.82 18.24
C LEU A 332 -5.20 -21.68 18.89
N LYS A 333 -4.18 -22.40 18.41
CA LYS A 333 -2.80 -22.23 18.88
C LYS A 333 -2.28 -20.82 18.55
N MET A 334 -2.58 -20.27 17.37
CA MET A 334 -2.18 -18.92 16.99
C MET A 334 -2.89 -17.85 17.82
N LEU A 335 -4.19 -18.02 18.09
CA LEU A 335 -4.93 -17.17 19.02
C LEU A 335 -4.28 -17.19 20.40
N LYS A 336 -3.95 -18.37 20.94
CA LYS A 336 -3.23 -18.51 22.23
C LYS A 336 -1.92 -17.74 22.28
N LEU A 337 -1.16 -17.74 21.18
CA LEU A 337 0.08 -17.00 21.04
C LEU A 337 -0.15 -15.48 20.95
N LEU A 338 -1.17 -15.05 20.20
CA LEU A 338 -1.53 -13.63 20.05
C LEU A 338 -2.11 -13.02 21.34
N PHE A 339 -2.92 -13.79 22.06
CA PHE A 339 -3.37 -13.49 23.42
C PHE A 339 -2.25 -13.67 24.45
N GLY A 340 -1.13 -14.27 24.02
CA GLY A 340 0.10 -14.52 24.76
C GLY A 340 -0.20 -14.99 26.16
N GLU A 341 -0.56 -16.28 26.33
CA GLU A 341 -0.77 -16.95 27.63
C GLU A 341 -0.96 -15.95 28.77
N ILE A 342 -2.19 -15.39 28.93
CA ILE A 342 -2.59 -14.42 29.96
C ILE A 342 -1.40 -14.08 30.86
N ASP A 343 -0.63 -13.04 30.51
CA ASP A 343 0.52 -12.61 31.33
C ASP A 343 0.07 -12.69 32.79
N LYS A 344 0.90 -13.17 33.73
CA LYS A 344 0.45 -13.57 35.08
C LYS A 344 -0.37 -12.48 35.81
N ASP A 345 -0.28 -11.25 35.32
CA ASP A 345 -0.93 -10.03 35.81
C ASP A 345 -2.05 -9.45 34.88
N GLY A 346 -2.47 -10.13 33.81
CA GLY A 346 -3.65 -9.82 32.96
C GLY A 346 -3.59 -8.55 32.09
N LYS A 347 -2.54 -7.73 32.22
CA LYS A 347 -2.48 -6.37 31.65
C LYS A 347 -2.37 -6.32 30.12
N LYS A 348 -1.49 -7.13 29.50
CA LYS A 348 -1.32 -7.17 28.03
C LYS A 348 -2.54 -7.71 27.30
N SER A 349 -3.27 -8.65 27.92
CA SER A 349 -4.51 -9.20 27.37
C SER A 349 -5.61 -8.15 27.37
N LYS A 350 -5.71 -7.32 28.42
CA LYS A 350 -6.69 -6.23 28.51
C LYS A 350 -6.47 -5.13 27.47
N ASP A 351 -5.25 -4.59 27.37
CA ASP A 351 -4.94 -3.52 26.39
C ASP A 351 -5.17 -4.00 24.93
N PHE A 352 -4.92 -5.29 24.69
CA PHE A 352 -5.15 -5.94 23.41
C PHE A 352 -6.65 -6.20 23.12
N MET A 353 -7.40 -6.70 24.09
CA MET A 353 -8.85 -6.89 23.98
C MET A 353 -9.59 -5.56 23.82
N ASP A 354 -9.16 -4.50 24.51
CA ASP A 354 -9.71 -3.16 24.31
C ASP A 354 -9.43 -2.63 22.89
N SER A 355 -8.26 -2.93 22.31
CA SER A 355 -7.92 -2.58 20.92
C SER A 355 -8.77 -3.38 19.91
N PHE A 356 -8.97 -4.67 20.17
CA PHE A 356 -9.84 -5.54 19.37
C PHE A 356 -11.31 -5.12 19.45
N LEU A 357 -11.82 -4.81 20.64
CA LEU A 357 -13.20 -4.35 20.87
C LEU A 357 -13.46 -2.98 20.23
N ARG A 358 -12.48 -2.07 20.27
CA ARG A 358 -12.56 -0.78 19.56
C ARG A 358 -12.65 -0.95 18.04
N PHE A 359 -12.02 -2.00 17.50
CA PHE A 359 -11.98 -2.30 16.08
C PHE A 359 -13.18 -3.14 15.59
N SER A 360 -13.81 -3.92 16.47
CA SER A 360 -14.91 -4.85 16.19
C SER A 360 -16.32 -4.28 16.42
N MET A 361 -16.47 -2.97 16.58
CA MET A 361 -17.81 -2.36 16.68
C MET A 361 -18.57 -2.46 15.32
N PRO A 362 -19.90 -2.62 15.37
CA PRO A 362 -20.75 -3.76 14.91
C PRO A 362 -20.77 -4.11 13.40
N PRO A 363 -21.15 -5.36 12.99
CA PRO A 363 -22.18 -6.21 13.63
C PRO A 363 -21.76 -7.62 14.08
N LEU A 364 -20.48 -7.97 14.11
CA LEU A 364 -20.06 -9.28 14.64
C LEU A 364 -20.01 -9.25 16.17
N ASN A 365 -21.12 -9.63 16.81
CA ASN A 365 -21.19 -9.86 18.25
C ASN A 365 -20.49 -11.20 18.60
N LEU A 366 -19.16 -11.21 18.45
CA LEU A 366 -18.26 -12.37 18.59
C LEU A 366 -18.33 -13.03 19.98
N VAL A 367 -18.78 -12.28 20.98
CA VAL A 367 -19.06 -12.75 22.34
C VAL A 367 -20.20 -13.78 22.38
N LYS A 368 -21.18 -13.67 21.48
CA LYS A 368 -22.31 -14.63 21.43
C LYS A 368 -21.88 -15.96 20.79
N GLU A 369 -21.03 -15.89 19.78
CA GLU A 369 -20.59 -17.05 19.00
C GLU A 369 -19.56 -17.93 19.73
N LEU A 370 -18.70 -17.31 20.54
CA LEU A 370 -17.81 -18.02 21.46
C LEU A 370 -18.56 -18.77 22.57
N ASN A 371 -19.77 -18.32 22.92
CA ASN A 371 -20.54 -18.88 24.03
C ASN A 371 -21.58 -19.95 23.62
N GLU A 372 -22.06 -19.95 22.37
CA GLU A 372 -23.24 -20.76 21.97
C GLU A 372 -22.95 -21.95 21.03
N ASN A 373 -21.75 -22.07 20.44
CA ASN A 373 -21.41 -23.15 19.49
C ASN A 373 -20.46 -24.22 20.10
N PRO A 374 -20.60 -25.53 19.80
CA PRO A 374 -19.65 -26.58 20.19
C PRO A 374 -18.16 -26.27 19.92
N ALA A 375 -17.84 -25.55 18.84
CA ALA A 375 -16.49 -25.07 18.56
C ALA A 375 -16.04 -23.97 19.53
N GLY A 376 -16.94 -23.05 19.91
CA GLY A 376 -16.69 -22.03 20.93
C GLY A 376 -16.46 -22.62 22.33
N LYS A 377 -17.24 -23.65 22.68
CA LYS A 377 -17.06 -24.42 23.94
C LYS A 377 -15.67 -25.07 24.01
N TYR A 378 -15.18 -25.63 22.92
CA TYR A 378 -13.83 -26.20 22.82
C TYR A 378 -12.74 -25.14 23.01
N LEU A 379 -12.93 -23.91 22.48
CA LEU A 379 -12.02 -22.80 22.73
C LEU A 379 -11.99 -22.34 24.19
N VAL A 380 -13.16 -22.17 24.82
CA VAL A 380 -13.26 -21.73 26.22
C VAL A 380 -12.61 -22.74 27.17
N ASP A 381 -12.87 -24.04 26.95
CA ASP A 381 -12.29 -25.12 27.76
C ASP A 381 -10.78 -25.27 27.52
N MET A 382 -10.30 -25.08 26.27
CA MET A 382 -8.88 -25.21 25.93
C MET A 382 -8.04 -23.97 26.31
N LEU A 383 -8.65 -22.79 26.48
CA LEU A 383 -7.99 -21.54 26.89
C LEU A 383 -7.95 -21.34 28.41
N GLY A 384 -8.63 -22.20 29.20
CA GLY A 384 -8.63 -22.13 30.66
C GLY A 384 -9.29 -20.85 31.22
N ILE A 385 -10.12 -20.18 30.43
CA ILE A 385 -10.81 -18.95 30.84
C ILE A 385 -11.90 -19.33 31.85
N LYS A 386 -11.69 -19.00 33.12
CA LYS A 386 -12.73 -19.17 34.16
C LYS A 386 -13.92 -18.27 33.83
N ARG A 387 -15.13 -18.83 33.87
CA ARG A 387 -16.40 -18.19 33.51
C ARG A 387 -16.85 -17.03 34.42
N ASP A 388 -16.01 -16.53 35.31
CA ASP A 388 -16.41 -15.56 36.33
C ASP A 388 -15.97 -14.14 35.94
N VAL A 389 -16.52 -13.62 34.84
CA VAL A 389 -16.67 -12.17 34.69
C VAL A 389 -18.12 -11.90 34.35
N ASP A 390 -18.91 -11.78 35.42
CA ASP A 390 -20.29 -11.34 35.40
C ASP A 390 -20.31 -9.86 34.99
N ILE A 391 -20.30 -9.59 33.67
CA ILE A 391 -20.59 -8.25 33.15
C ILE A 391 -22.12 -8.15 33.06
N LYS A 392 -22.73 -7.68 34.15
CA LYS A 392 -24.13 -7.27 34.12
C LYS A 392 -24.29 -6.09 33.15
N ALA A 393 -25.17 -6.33 32.17
CA ALA A 393 -25.94 -5.43 31.29
C ALA A 393 -25.44 -4.00 31.07
#